data_AF-A0A183CQJ3-F1
#
_entry.id   AF-A0A183CQJ3-F1
#
_cell.length_a   1.000
_cell.length_b   1.000
_cell.length_c   1.000
_cell.angle_alpha   90.00
_cell.angle_beta   90.00
_cell.angle_gamma   90.00
#
_symmetry.space_group_name_H-M   'P 1'
#
loop_
_entity.id
_entity.type
_entity.pdbx_description
1 polymer ?
#
loop_
_entity_poly.entity_id
_entity_poly.type
_entity_poly.pdbx_seq_one_letter_code
_entity_poly.pdbx_strand_id
1 'polypeptide(L)' 'MVDLNFIVRPGQANAYFGKMTSELSIVGWLLGDAARDFHVLKAEQRGHFMRTKMENVNEGGISVGTGAFDSPYLI' A
#
# COMPACT_ATOMS: atom_id res chain seq x y z
N MET A 1 8.56 -4.96 5.61
CA MET A 1 8.49 -6.07 6.60
C MET A 1 8.19 -7.33 5.81
N VAL A 2 8.80 -8.47 6.16
CA VAL A 2 8.53 -9.76 5.50
C VAL A 2 7.95 -10.70 6.53
N ASP A 3 6.72 -11.14 6.31
CA ASP A 3 5.98 -11.99 7.24
C ASP A 3 5.32 -13.17 6.52
N LEU A 4 4.98 -14.21 7.27
CA LEU A 4 4.15 -15.30 6.76
C LEU A 4 2.69 -14.86 6.74
N ASN A 5 2.09 -14.87 5.55
CA ASN A 5 0.69 -14.51 5.37
C ASN A 5 0.08 -15.33 4.22
N PHE A 6 -1.21 -15.14 3.94
CA PHE A 6 -1.89 -15.74 2.80
C PHE A 6 -2.52 -14.68 1.88
N ILE A 7 -2.51 -14.94 0.58
CA ILE A 7 -3.22 -14.13 -0.42
C ILE A 7 -4.29 -14.98 -1.10
N VAL A 8 -5.49 -14.43 -1.18
CA VAL A 8 -6.63 -15.04 -1.88
C VAL A 8 -6.83 -14.30 -3.19
N ARG A 9 -6.99 -15.03 -4.28
CA ARG A 9 -7.19 -14.46 -5.62
C ARG A 9 -8.52 -14.96 -6.20
N PRO A 10 -9.32 -14.08 -6.84
CA PRO A 10 -10.49 -14.52 -7.58
C PRO A 10 -10.12 -15.58 -8.63
N GLY A 11 -10.91 -16.65 -8.72
CA GLY A 11 -10.69 -17.73 -9.68
C GLY A 11 -9.61 -18.74 -9.30
N GLN A 12 -8.93 -18.58 -8.16
CA GLN A 12 -8.03 -19.61 -7.62
C GLN A 12 -8.73 -20.40 -6.51
N ALA A 13 -8.68 -21.73 -6.62
CA ALA A 13 -9.35 -22.63 -5.68
C ALA A 13 -8.75 -22.58 -4.27
N ASN A 14 -7.45 -22.29 -4.17
CA ASN A 14 -6.72 -22.27 -2.91
C ASN A 14 -6.05 -20.91 -2.70
N ALA A 15 -6.01 -20.47 -1.43
CA ALA A 15 -5.17 -19.37 -1.02
C ALA A 15 -3.68 -19.76 -1.14
N TYR A 16 -2.83 -18.82 -1.51
CA TYR A 16 -1.39 -19.03 -1.45
C TYR A 16 -0.90 -18.59 -0.07
N PHE A 17 -0.29 -19.52 0.68
CA PHE A 17 0.36 -19.24 1.96
C PHE A 17 1.88 -19.19 1.77
N GLY A 18 2.53 -18.13 2.25
CA GLY A 18 3.97 -17.97 2.09
C GLY A 18 4.49 -16.65 2.63
N LYS A 19 5.76 -16.36 2.31
CA LYS A 19 6.40 -15.10 2.68
C LYS A 19 5.90 -13.95 1.81
N MET A 20 5.54 -12.86 2.45
CA MET A 20 4.96 -11.69 1.82
C MET A 20 5.68 -10.44 2.30
N THR A 21 5.78 -9.45 1.44
CA THR A 21 6.35 -8.14 1.74
C THR A 21 5.24 -7.10 1.76
N SER A 22 5.10 -6.38 2.88
CA SER A 22 4.17 -5.27 3.03
C SER A 22 4.86 -3.92 2.88
N GLU A 23 4.20 -3.00 2.19
CA GLU A 23 4.56 -1.61 1.97
C GLU A 23 3.48 -0.71 2.59
N LEU A 24 3.83 0.00 3.67
CA LEU A 24 2.94 0.99 4.30
C LEU A 24 3.08 2.34 3.60
N SER A 25 1.95 2.87 3.14
CA SER A 25 1.87 4.22 2.58
C SER A 25 1.17 5.14 3.58
N ILE A 26 1.77 6.30 3.82
CA ILE A 26 1.20 7.37 4.62
C ILE A 26 0.67 8.43 3.66
N VAL A 27 -0.63 8.72 3.74
CA VAL A 27 -1.30 9.61 2.80
C VAL A 27 -1.40 11.00 3.42
N GLY A 28 -1.01 12.01 2.66
CA GLY A 28 -1.17 13.41 3.04
C GLY A 28 -1.63 14.24 1.85
N TRP A 29 -2.08 15.44 2.13
CA TRP A 29 -2.50 16.39 1.11
C TRP A 29 -1.96 17.77 1.45
N LEU A 30 -1.75 18.55 0.38
CA LEU A 30 -1.28 19.92 0.45
C LEU A 30 -2.21 20.79 -0.40
N LEU A 31 -2.66 21.90 0.19
CA LEU A 31 -3.42 22.95 -0.48
C LEU A 31 -2.58 24.22 -0.46
N GLY A 32 -2.41 24.85 -1.61
CA GLY A 32 -1.60 26.05 -1.76
C GLY A 32 -1.74 26.65 -3.15
N ASP A 33 -1.09 27.81 -3.34
CA ASP A 33 -0.95 28.48 -4.63
C ASP A 33 0.46 28.26 -5.16
N ALA A 34 0.57 27.36 -6.14
CA ALA A 34 1.85 27.07 -6.78
C ALA A 34 2.33 28.20 -7.71
N ALA A 35 1.41 29.04 -8.21
CA ALA A 35 1.73 30.12 -9.14
C ALA A 35 2.21 31.40 -8.43
N ARG A 36 1.88 31.54 -7.15
CA ARG A 36 2.19 32.72 -6.34
C ARG A 36 3.17 32.34 -5.22
N ASP A 37 4.41 32.08 -5.64
CA ASP A 37 5.57 31.77 -4.78
C ASP A 37 5.49 30.45 -3.99
N PHE A 38 4.81 29.43 -4.53
CA PHE A 38 4.64 28.12 -3.88
C PHE A 38 4.06 28.22 -2.45
N HIS A 39 3.17 29.19 -2.24
CA HIS A 39 2.60 29.43 -0.92
C HIS A 39 1.68 28.29 -0.48
N VAL A 40 2.01 27.66 0.66
CA VAL A 40 1.22 26.57 1.24
C VAL A 40 0.19 27.13 2.21
N LEU A 41 -1.08 26.90 1.92
CA LEU A 41 -2.21 27.27 2.80
C LEU A 41 -2.45 26.22 3.88
N LYS A 42 -2.32 24.94 3.53
CA LYS A 42 -2.50 23.82 4.46
C LYS A 42 -1.74 22.58 4.00
N ALA A 43 -1.13 21.90 4.96
CA ALA A 43 -0.55 20.57 4.76
C ALA A 43 -1.02 19.67 5.90
N GLU A 44 -1.60 18.52 5.57
CA GLU A 44 -2.14 17.59 6.55
C GLU A 44 -1.86 16.15 6.11
N GLN A 45 -1.28 15.36 7.01
CA GLN A 45 -1.22 13.91 6.87
C GLN A 45 -2.56 13.32 7.33
N ARG A 46 -3.27 12.62 6.45
CA ARG A 46 -4.57 12.04 6.76
C ARG A 46 -4.73 10.67 6.10
N GLY A 47 -4.69 9.65 6.95
CA GLY A 47 -4.89 8.26 6.55
C GLY A 47 -3.62 7.55 6.13
N HIS A 48 -3.81 6.29 5.77
CA HIS A 48 -2.79 5.37 5.31
C HIS A 48 -3.46 4.32 4.42
N PHE A 49 -2.64 3.58 3.68
CA PHE A 49 -3.03 2.27 3.16
C PHE A 49 -1.81 1.37 3.18
N MET A 50 -2.02 0.08 3.33
CA MET A 50 -0.97 -0.90 3.21
C MET A 50 -1.23 -1.77 2.00
N ARG A 51 -0.13 -2.17 1.35
CA ARG A 51 -0.17 -3.08 0.22
C ARG A 51 0.80 -4.21 0.46
N THR A 52 0.35 -5.42 0.16
CA THR A 52 1.13 -6.64 0.40
C THR A 52 1.27 -7.41 -0.90
N LYS A 53 2.46 -7.96 -1.17
CA LYS A 53 2.78 -8.82 -2.31
C LYS A 53 3.59 -10.03 -1.86
N MET A 54 3.66 -11.08 -2.68
CA MET A 54 4.58 -12.19 -2.40
C MET A 54 6.03 -11.70 -2.44
N GLU A 55 6.89 -12.20 -1.54
CA GLU A 55 8.28 -11.75 -1.39
C GLU A 55 9.09 -11.82 -2.68
N ASN A 56 8.81 -12.81 -3.54
CA ASN A 56 9.53 -13.07 -4.78
C ASN A 56 8.99 -12.32 -6.01
N VAL A 57 8.05 -11.39 -5.84
CA VAL A 57 7.45 -10.63 -6.95
C VAL A 57 8.03 -9.22 -6.98
N ASN A 58 8.51 -8.79 -8.15
CA ASN A 58 9.08 -7.47 -8.34
C ASN A 58 7.99 -6.38 -8.28
N GLU A 59 6.91 -6.53 -9.04
CA GLU A 59 5.81 -5.57 -9.12
C GLU A 59 4.83 -5.73 -7.95
N GLY A 60 4.49 -4.63 -7.26
CA GLY A 60 3.50 -4.65 -6.18
C GLY A 60 2.12 -4.12 -6.56
N GLY A 61 1.87 -3.72 -7.81
CA GLY A 61 0.65 -2.99 -8.20
C GLY A 61 -0.65 -3.73 -7.87
N ILE A 62 -1.59 -3.04 -7.21
CA ILE A 62 -2.92 -3.61 -6.92
C ILE A 62 -3.73 -3.71 -8.21
N SER A 63 -3.74 -2.64 -9.00
CA SER A 63 -4.49 -2.58 -10.27
C SER A 63 -4.00 -3.57 -11.33
N VAL A 64 -2.72 -3.94 -11.30
CA VAL A 64 -2.15 -4.98 -12.18
C VAL A 64 -2.31 -6.39 -11.60
N GLY A 65 -2.90 -6.51 -10.40
CA GLY A 65 -3.20 -7.77 -9.75
C GLY A 65 -2.00 -8.45 -9.09
N THR A 66 -0.83 -7.82 -8.98
CA THR A 66 0.33 -8.47 -8.33
C THR A 66 0.33 -8.29 -6.82
N GLY A 67 -0.23 -7.19 -6.30
CA GLY A 67 -0.44 -6.95 -4.87
C GLY A 67 -1.90 -6.99 -4.43
N ALA A 68 -2.12 -6.94 -3.12
CA ALA A 68 -3.43 -6.82 -2.47
C ALA A 68 -3.44 -5.67 -1.47
N PHE A 69 -4.63 -5.10 -1.22
CA PHE A 69 -4.84 -4.17 -0.10
C PHE A 69 -4.73 -4.92 1.23
N ASP A 70 -4.17 -4.25 2.22
CA ASP A 70 -3.94 -4.79 3.55
C ASP A 70 -4.09 -3.67 4.60
N SER A 71 -4.00 -4.04 5.88
CA SER A 71 -4.02 -3.14 7.03
C SER A 71 -2.86 -3.43 7.98
N PRO A 72 -2.24 -2.40 8.58
CA PRO A 72 -1.23 -2.62 9.60
C PRO A 72 -1.84 -3.24 10.86
N TYR A 73 -1.16 -4.25 11.41
CA TYR A 73 -1.38 -4.71 12.77
C TYR A 73 -0.36 -4.02 13.69
N LEU A 74 -0.84 -3.22 14.64
CA LEU A 74 0.02 -2.50 15.58
C LEU A 74 0.50 -3.44 16.68
N ILE A 75 1.82 -3.51 16.86
CA ILE A 75 2.53 -4.31 17.87
C ILE A 75 3.33 -3.43 18.81
#